data_AF-A0A6T9Y024-F1
#
_entry.id   AF-A0A6T9Y024-F1
#
_cell.length_a   1.000
_cell.length_b   1.000
_cell.length_c   1.000
_cell.angle_alpha   90.00
_cell.angle_beta   90.00
_cell.angle_gamma   90.00
#
_symmetry.space_group_name_H-M   'P 1'
#
loop_
_entity.id
_entity.type
_entity.pdbx_description
1 polymer ?
#
loop_
_entity_poly.entity_id
_entity_poly.type
_entity_poly.pdbx_seq_one_letter_code
_entity_poly.pdbx_strand_id
1 'polypeptide(L)' 'MFTYSAVIYDGKKQNLVRYECGTYTEFASYLESRFGCHVCLWSNKELSENTMAAIAASHAQSKNEGLDKTEAL' A
#
# COMPACT_ATOMS: atom_id res chain seq x y z
N MET A 1 -0.58 -4.48 3.94
CA MET A 1 -0.44 -3.01 4.01
C MET A 1 -0.57 -2.44 2.59
N PHE A 2 -1.17 -1.27 2.41
CA PHE A 2 -1.40 -0.68 1.10
C PHE A 2 -0.75 0.70 0.97
N THR A 3 -0.33 1.03 -0.24
CA THR A 3 0.01 2.41 -0.61
C THR A 3 -1.21 3.05 -1.24
N TYR A 4 -1.76 4.07 -0.60
CA TYR A 4 -2.81 4.90 -1.16
C TYR A 4 -2.19 6.12 -1.83
N SER A 5 -2.62 6.37 -3.06
CA SER A 5 -2.22 7.54 -3.83
C SER A 5 -3.44 8.39 -4.17
N ALA A 6 -3.33 9.71 -4.12
CA ALA A 6 -4.39 10.60 -4.58
C ALA A 6 -3.83 11.85 -5.25
N VAL A 7 -4.51 12.32 -6.29
CA VAL A 7 -4.36 13.68 -6.79
C VAL A 7 -5.49 14.50 -6.19
N ILE A 8 -5.12 15.52 -5.40
CA ILE A 8 -6.08 16.40 -4.73
C ILE A 8 -5.89 17.84 -5.18
N TYR A 9 -6.95 18.64 -5.11
CA TYR A 9 -6.87 20.10 -5.19
C TYR A 9 -7.17 20.70 -3.81
N ASP A 10 -6.25 21.50 -3.28
CA ASP A 10 -6.32 22.08 -1.94
C ASP A 10 -6.92 23.50 -1.89
N GLY A 11 -7.56 23.94 -2.99
CA GLY A 11 -8.03 25.31 -3.15
C GLY A 11 -6.99 26.28 -3.74
N LYS A 12 -5.73 25.84 -3.90
CA LYS A 12 -4.66 26.64 -4.52
C LYS A 12 -4.00 25.90 -5.67
N LYS A 13 -3.64 24.63 -5.46
CA LYS A 13 -2.91 23.82 -6.43
C LYS A 13 -3.30 22.35 -6.36
N GLN A 14 -2.90 21.60 -7.39
CA GLN A 14 -2.97 20.16 -7.38
C GLN A 14 -1.77 19.57 -6.64
N ASN A 15 -2.00 18.54 -5.82
CA ASN A 15 -0.98 17.81 -5.10
C ASN A 15 -1.12 16.31 -5.38
N LEU A 16 -0.02 15.65 -5.73
CA LEU A 16 0.07 14.18 -5.71
C LEU A 16 0.51 13.74 -4.32
N VAL A 17 -0.34 12.98 -3.65
CA VAL A 17 -0.13 12.48 -2.29
C VAL A 17 0.03 10.97 -2.35
N ARG A 18 1.00 10.44 -1.60
CA ARG A 18 1.19 9.00 -1.37
C ARG A 18 1.33 8.74 0.12
N TYR A 19 0.64 7.72 0.61
CA TYR A 19 0.67 7.35 2.02
C TYR A 19 0.44 5.85 2.21
N GLU A 20 1.29 5.22 3.00
CA GLU A 20 1.18 3.79 3.31
C GLU A 20 0.37 3.58 4.59
N CYS A 21 -0.76 2.88 4.48
CA CYS A 21 -1.64 2.59 5.61
C CYS A 21 -2.48 1.32 5.37
N GLY A 22 -3.16 0.86 6.42
CA GLY A 22 -3.95 -0.37 6.37
C GLY A 22 -5.30 -0.16 5.68
N THR A 23 -5.93 1.00 5.91
CA THR A 23 -7.30 1.26 5.48
C THR A 23 -7.46 2.60 4.77
N TYR A 24 -8.51 2.70 3.96
CA TYR A 24 -8.85 3.99 3.33
C TYR A 24 -9.24 5.06 4.37
N THR A 25 -9.87 4.67 5.48
CA THR A 25 -10.23 5.60 6.56
C THR A 25 -9.00 6.29 7.15
N GLU A 26 -7.92 5.55 7.40
CA GLU A 26 -6.64 6.12 7.85
C GLU A 26 -6.08 7.10 6.82
N PHE A 27 -6.16 6.77 5.53
CA PHE A 27 -5.74 7.66 4.45
C PHE A 27 -6.60 8.94 4.38
N ALA A 28 -7.91 8.82 4.53
CA ALA A 28 -8.83 9.96 4.54
C ALA A 28 -8.54 10.89 5.73
N SER A 29 -8.35 10.35 6.94
CA SER A 29 -7.95 11.12 8.12
C SER A 29 -6.59 11.80 7.92
N TYR A 30 -5.66 11.14 7.24
CA TYR A 30 -4.38 11.74 6.87
C TYR A 30 -4.56 12.94 5.91
N LEU A 31 -5.39 12.81 4.88
CA LEU A 31 -5.67 13.91 3.95
C LEU A 31 -6.36 15.09 4.66
N GLU A 32 -7.34 14.81 5.51
CA GLU A 32 -8.06 15.83 6.28
C GLU A 32 -7.12 16.56 7.25
N SER A 33 -6.29 15.83 8.00
CA SER A 33 -5.34 16.46 8.94
C SER A 33 -4.29 17.32 8.25
N ARG A 34 -3.87 16.97 7.02
CA ARG A 34 -2.79 17.66 6.31
C ARG A 34 -3.27 18.79 5.41
N PHE A 35 -4.42 18.62 4.77
CA PHE A 35 -4.92 19.55 3.74
C PHE A 35 -6.24 20.20 4.14
N GLY A 36 -6.92 19.72 5.19
CA GLY A 36 -8.25 20.17 5.55
C GLY A 36 -9.26 19.90 4.44
N CYS A 37 -9.99 20.94 4.03
CA CYS A 37 -10.91 20.85 2.90
C CYS A 37 -10.15 20.72 1.58
N HIS A 38 -10.39 19.62 0.87
CA HIS A 38 -9.77 19.33 -0.41
C HIS A 38 -10.76 18.61 -1.33
N VAL A 39 -10.54 18.70 -2.63
CA VAL A 39 -11.27 17.92 -3.64
C VAL A 39 -10.36 16.80 -4.14
N CYS A 40 -10.80 15.55 -4.01
CA CYS A 40 -10.10 14.42 -4.60
C CYS A 40 -10.45 14.32 -6.09
N LEU A 41 -9.45 14.46 -6.95
CA LEU A 41 -9.61 14.39 -8.42
C LEU A 41 -9.41 12.96 -8.93
N TRP A 42 -8.53 12.21 -8.27
CA TRP A 42 -8.23 10.83 -8.58
C TRP A 42 -7.63 10.14 -7.36
N SER A 43 -7.89 8.85 -7.19
CA SER A 43 -7.28 8.03 -6.15
C SER A 43 -7.00 6.62 -6.63
N ASN A 44 -5.99 5.99 -6.04
CA ASN A 44 -5.62 4.61 -6.29
C ASN A 44 -5.15 3.92 -5.01
N LYS A 45 -5.30 2.59 -4.99
CA LYS A 45 -4.90 1.71 -3.91
C LYS A 45 -4.07 0.58 -4.48
N GLU A 46 -2.82 0.48 -4.04
CA GLU A 46 -1.88 -0.55 -4.47
C GLU A 46 -1.35 -1.33 -3.26
N LEU A 47 -0.92 -2.57 -3.49
CA LEU A 47 -0.15 -3.28 -2.46
C LEU A 47 1.15 -2.52 -2.23
N SER A 48 1.51 -2.33 -0.95
CA SER A 48 2.82 -1.78 -0.60
C SER A 48 3.94 -2.69 -1.09
N GLU A 49 5.08 -2.10 -1.45
CA GLU A 49 6.29 -2.84 -1.82
C GLU A 49 6.69 -3.83 -0.72
N ASN A 50 6.55 -3.42 0.55
CA ASN A 50 6.80 -4.27 1.71
C ASN A 50 5.89 -5.50 1.74
N THR A 51 4.60 -5.34 1.43
CA THR A 51 3.66 -6.46 1.37
C THR A 51 3.98 -7.38 0.20
N MET A 52 4.35 -6.82 -0.96
CA MET A 52 4.78 -7.65 -2.10
C MET A 52 6.06 -8.43 -1.81
N ALA A 53 7.05 -7.81 -1.15
CA ALA A 53 8.28 -8.47 -0.74
C ALA A 53 8.01 -9.61 0.27
N ALA A 54 7.11 -9.39 1.22
CA ALA A 54 6.71 -10.42 2.18
C ALA A 54 6.02 -11.62 1.51
N ILE A 55 5.15 -11.37 0.53
CA ILE A 55 4.52 -12.42 -0.28
C ILE A 55 5.59 -13.22 -1.04
N ALA A 56 6.53 -12.53 -1.71
CA ALA A 56 7.62 -13.18 -2.44
C ALA A 56 8.51 -14.04 -1.52
N ALA A 57 8.85 -13.53 -0.33
CA ALA A 57 9.63 -14.27 0.67
C ALA A 57 8.89 -15.53 1.18
N SER A 58 7.59 -15.44 1.42
CA SER A 58 6.76 -16.59 1.81
C SER A 58 6.71 -17.68 0.74
N HIS A 59 6.64 -17.30 -0.54
CA HIS A 59 6.73 -18.26 -1.65
C HIS A 59 8.10 -18.95 -1.72
N ALA A 60 9.20 -18.24 -1.46
CA ALA A 60 10.52 -18.85 -1.42
C ALA A 60 10.67 -19.86 -0.26
N GLN A 61 10.12 -19.55 0.91
CA GLN A 61 10.14 -20.45 2.08
C GLN A 61 9.34 -21.73 1.85
N SER A 62 8.11 -21.61 1.35
CA SER A 62 7.26 -22.78 1.05
C SER A 62 7.87 -23.72 -0.01
N LYS A 63 8.64 -23.19 -0.96
CA LYS A 63 9.37 -24.00 -1.93
C LYS A 63 10.53 -24.79 -1.30
N ASN A 64 11.27 -24.18 -0.37
CA ASN A 64 12.37 -24.86 0.33
C ASN A 64 11.86 -25.95 1.28
N GLU A 65 10.75 -25.71 1.99
CA GLU A 65 10.13 -26.74 2.87
C GLU A 65 9.53 -27.92 2.10
N GLY A 66 9.12 -27.71 0.84
CA GLY A 66 8.66 -28.78 -0.04
C GLY A 66 9.80 -29.65 -0.58
N LEU A 67 10.96 -29.04 -0.86
CA LEU A 67 12.15 -29.74 -1.37
C LEU A 67 12.79 -30.64 -0.29
N ASP A 68 12.88 -30.12 0.95
CA ASP A 68 13.45 -30.84 2.11
C ASP A 68 12.66 -32.13 2.44
N LYS A 69 11.35 -32.14 2.18
CA LYS A 69 10.48 -33.32 2.38
C LYS A 69 10.58 -34.36 1.28
N THR A 70 11.05 -34.00 0.09
CA THR A 70 11.20 -34.92 -1.06
C THR A 70 12.55 -35.59 -1.14
N GLU A 71 13.58 -35.08 -0.44
CA GLU A 71 14.92 -35.69 -0.37
C GLU A 71 15.06 -36.69 0.80
N ALA A 72 14.03 -36.84 1.64
CA ALA A 72 13.99 -37.73 2.79
C ALA A 72 13.29 -39.09 2.54
N LEU A 73 13.10 -39.49 1.27
CA LEU A 73 12.48 -40.77 0.86
C LEU A 73 13.42 -41.61 -0.02
#